data_AF-A0A3D2RRZ6-F1
#
_entry.id   AF-A0A3D2RRZ6-F1
#
_cell.length_a   1.000
_cell.length_b   1.000
_cell.length_c   1.000
_cell.angle_alpha   90.00
_cell.angle_beta   90.00
_cell.angle_gamma   90.00
#
_symmetry.space_group_name_H-M   'P 1'
#
loop_
_entity.id
_entity.type
_entity.pdbx_description
1 polymer ?
#
loop_
_entity_poly.entity_id
_entity_poly.type
_entity_poly.pdbx_seq_one_letter_code
_entity_poly.pdbx_strand_id
1 'polypeptide(L)'
;MKITSIKTFVAQFGNRPRALLKVETDDGIYGWGEAYSTGPDLSVEPIADYIFEMIKGDDPRRIEYIMMKLHQQFRFPPGGVGLSAISAIDHALWDISGKAAGVP
;
A
#
# COMPACT_ATOMS: atom_id res chain seq x y z
N MET A 1 -13.17 8.48 -7.70
CA MET A 1 -12.10 7.91 -6.87
C MET A 1 -11.00 7.30 -7.68
N LYS A 2 -9.81 7.91 -7.56
CA LYS A 2 -8.54 7.48 -8.13
C LYS A 2 -7.45 7.63 -7.09
N ILE A 3 -6.47 6.74 -7.08
CA ILE A 3 -5.29 6.84 -6.23
C ILE A 3 -4.41 8.02 -6.68
N THR A 4 -4.06 8.91 -5.75
CA THR A 4 -3.30 10.15 -6.02
C THR A 4 -1.95 10.21 -5.33
N SER A 5 -1.74 9.51 -4.21
CA SER A 5 -0.44 9.42 -3.56
C SER A 5 -0.34 8.19 -2.64
N ILE A 6 0.90 7.79 -2.35
CA ILE A 6 1.24 6.93 -1.22
C ILE A 6 2.21 7.70 -0.34
N LYS A 7 1.92 7.81 0.96
CA LYS A 7 2.82 8.40 1.96
C LYS A 7 3.29 7.31 2.91
N THR A 8 4.59 7.22 3.11
CA THR A 8 5.20 6.21 3.98
C THR A 8 5.63 6.87 5.30
N PHE A 9 5.29 6.23 6.41
CA PHE A 9 5.66 6.66 7.76
C PHE A 9 6.40 5.53 8.45
N VAL A 10 7.72 5.65 8.55
CA VAL A 10 8.54 4.68 9.29
C VAL A 10 8.74 5.21 10.70
N ALA A 11 8.35 4.40 11.70
CA ALA A 11 8.55 4.74 13.10
C ALA A 11 8.94 3.50 13.91
N GLN A 12 9.53 3.74 15.07
CA GLN A 12 9.88 2.70 16.03
C GLN A 12 8.65 2.36 16.88
N PHE A 13 8.27 1.08 16.92
CA PHE A 13 7.18 0.56 17.75
C PHE A 13 7.75 -0.46 18.73
N GLY A 14 8.01 0.00 19.95
CA GLY A 14 8.73 -0.80 20.94
C GLY A 14 10.17 -1.06 20.49
N ASN A 15 10.54 -2.34 20.34
CA ASN A 15 11.88 -2.74 19.93
C ASN A 15 12.03 -3.02 18.43
N ARG A 16 10.98 -2.81 17.61
CA ARG A 16 11.04 -3.03 16.16
C ARG A 16 10.55 -1.80 15.37
N PRO A 17 11.16 -1.50 14.21
CA PRO A 17 10.58 -0.56 13.28
C PRO A 17 9.26 -1.10 12.69
N ARG A 18 8.38 -0.20 12.28
CA ARG A 18 7.24 -0.47 11.39
C ARG A 18 7.08 0.65 10.40
N ALA A 19 6.61 0.30 9.21
CA ALA A 19 6.21 1.26 8.19
C ALA A 19 4.68 1.24 8.04
N LEU A 20 4.05 2.41 8.16
CA LEU A 20 2.65 2.63 7.83
C LEU A 20 2.56 3.34 6.48
N LEU A 21 1.71 2.84 5.60
CA LEU A 21 1.41 3.47 4.32
C LEU A 21 0.03 4.11 4.39
N LYS A 22 -0.05 5.37 3.95
CA LYS A 22 -1.29 6.08 3.70
C LYS A 22 -1.50 6.23 2.21
N VAL A 23 -2.56 5.62 1.69
CA VAL A 23 -2.98 5.77 0.28
C VAL A 23 -4.04 6.86 0.21
N GLU A 24 -3.81 7.91 -0.57
CA GLU A 24 -4.75 9.03 -0.74
C GLU A 24 -5.46 8.97 -2.09
N THR A 25 -6.68 9.53 -2.14
CA THR A 25 -7.51 9.56 -3.35
C THR A 25 -7.92 10.98 -3.73
N ASP A 26 -8.39 11.16 -4.96
CA ASP A 26 -8.95 12.43 -5.47
C ASP A 26 -10.27 12.84 -4.81
N ASP A 27 -10.99 11.90 -4.19
CA ASP A 27 -12.25 12.16 -3.48
C ASP A 27 -12.04 12.49 -1.99
N GLY A 28 -10.80 12.68 -1.54
CA GLY A 28 -10.46 13.02 -0.15
C GLY A 28 -10.54 11.85 0.84
N ILE A 29 -10.93 10.65 0.40
CA ILE A 29 -10.86 9.42 1.18
C ILE A 29 -9.42 8.91 1.17
N TYR A 30 -8.95 8.38 2.29
CA TYR A 30 -7.64 7.73 2.39
C TYR A 30 -7.73 6.43 3.18
N GLY A 31 -6.80 5.53 2.91
CA GLY A 31 -6.67 4.24 3.58
C GLY A 31 -5.34 4.12 4.28
N TRP A 32 -5.33 3.33 5.35
CA TRP A 32 -4.13 2.96 6.09
C TRP A 32 -3.80 1.48 5.93
N GLY A 33 -2.51 1.19 5.86
CA GLY A 33 -2.02 -0.17 5.96
C GLY A 33 -0.64 -0.24 6.60
N GLU A 34 -0.38 -1.37 7.25
CA GLU A 34 0.91 -1.67 7.87
C GLU A 34 1.71 -2.61 6.98
N ALA A 35 2.99 -2.29 6.76
CA ALA A 35 3.96 -3.18 6.15
C ALA A 35 4.66 -3.98 7.26
N TYR A 36 4.82 -5.29 7.04
CA TYR A 36 5.57 -6.15 7.95
C TYR A 36 7.04 -5.72 8.05
N SER A 37 7.57 -5.75 9.26
CA SER A 37 8.99 -5.47 9.54
C SER A 37 9.85 -6.65 9.10
N THR A 38 10.51 -6.52 7.94
CA THR A 38 11.37 -7.57 7.38
C THR A 38 12.83 -7.41 7.81
N GLY A 39 13.20 -6.25 8.36
CA GLY A 39 14.54 -5.92 8.82
C GLY A 39 15.03 -4.62 8.20
N PRO A 40 15.29 -4.56 6.88
CA PRO A 40 15.73 -3.34 6.20
C PRO A 40 14.53 -2.40 5.92
N ASP A 41 13.77 -2.03 6.94
CA ASP A 41 12.44 -1.41 6.77
C ASP A 41 12.47 0.01 6.14
N LEU A 42 13.64 0.65 6.10
CA LEU A 42 13.85 1.88 5.30
C LEU A 42 13.70 1.66 3.78
N SER A 43 13.77 0.40 3.32
CA SER A 43 13.53 0.06 1.92
C SER A 43 12.06 0.02 1.53
N VAL A 44 11.13 0.07 2.50
CA VAL A 44 9.68 0.04 2.21
C VAL A 44 9.24 1.28 1.43
N GLU A 45 9.72 2.47 1.81
CA GLU A 45 9.35 3.74 1.16
C GLU A 45 9.68 3.77 -0.35
N PRO A 46 10.93 3.53 -0.80
CA PRO A 46 11.22 3.55 -2.23
C PRO A 46 10.51 2.43 -3.02
N ILE A 47 10.19 1.30 -2.37
CA ILE A 47 9.38 0.24 -3.00
C ILE A 47 7.93 0.68 -3.13
N ALA A 48 7.37 1.34 -2.12
CA ALA A 48 6.02 1.89 -2.16
C ALA A 48 5.89 2.97 -3.24
N ASP A 49 6.90 3.83 -3.40
CA ASP A 49 6.96 4.84 -4.47
C ASP A 49 6.98 4.18 -5.86
N TYR A 50 7.76 3.11 -6.03
CA TYR A 50 7.78 2.34 -7.27
C TYR A 50 6.42 1.68 -7.56
N ILE A 51 5.77 1.15 -6.52
CA ILE A 51 4.42 0.59 -6.64
C ILE A 51 3.39 1.66 -7.01
N PHE A 52 3.48 2.85 -6.42
CA PHE A 52 2.58 3.96 -6.72
C PHE A 52 2.60 4.31 -8.21
N GLU A 53 3.77 4.37 -8.84
CA GLU A 53 3.89 4.65 -10.28
C GLU A 53 3.12 3.66 -11.15
N MET A 54 2.96 2.43 -10.67
CA MET A 54 2.20 1.39 -11.36
C MET A 54 0.69 1.53 -11.20
N ILE A 55 0.20 2.06 -10.06
CA ILE A 55 -1.24 2.07 -9.70
C ILE A 55 -1.86 3.47 -9.63
N LYS A 56 -1.07 4.53 -9.81
CA LYS A 56 -1.56 5.90 -9.84
C LYS A 56 -2.69 6.05 -10.86
N GLY A 57 -3.78 6.68 -10.45
CA GLY A 57 -4.98 6.84 -11.29
C GLY A 57 -5.92 5.64 -11.36
N ASP A 58 -5.55 4.46 -10.84
CA ASP A 58 -6.47 3.32 -10.71
C ASP A 58 -7.55 3.62 -9.67
N ASP A 59 -8.73 3.01 -9.85
CA ASP A 59 -9.80 3.04 -8.85
C ASP A 59 -9.43 2.10 -7.68
N PRO A 60 -9.26 2.63 -6.45
CA PRO A 60 -8.79 1.86 -5.30
C PRO A 60 -9.76 0.75 -4.89
N ARG A 61 -11.02 0.79 -5.34
CA ARG A 61 -12.04 -0.24 -5.04
C ARG A 61 -11.89 -1.49 -5.88
N ARG A 62 -11.01 -1.48 -6.90
CA ARG A 62 -10.67 -2.64 -7.72
C ARG A 62 -9.52 -3.44 -7.09
N ILE A 63 -9.69 -3.85 -5.84
CA ILE A 63 -8.63 -4.39 -4.98
C ILE A 63 -7.94 -5.59 -5.63
N GLU A 64 -8.70 -6.64 -5.96
CA GLU A 64 -8.15 -7.86 -6.58
C GLU A 64 -7.46 -7.56 -7.92
N TYR A 65 -8.01 -6.65 -8.72
CA TYR A 65 -7.38 -6.22 -9.97
C TYR A 65 -6.02 -5.55 -9.72
N ILE A 66 -5.92 -4.68 -8.72
CA ILE A 66 -4.66 -4.02 -8.35
C ILE A 66 -3.66 -5.07 -7.82
N MET A 67 -4.10 -5.98 -6.95
CA MET A 67 -3.23 -7.04 -6.41
C MET A 67 -2.68 -7.93 -7.53
N MET A 68 -3.54 -8.43 -8.41
CA MET A 68 -3.11 -9.23 -9.56
C MET A 68 -2.17 -8.43 -10.48
N LYS A 69 -2.47 -7.15 -10.75
CA LYS A 69 -1.61 -6.26 -11.54
C LYS A 69 -0.22 -6.14 -10.93
N LEU A 70 -0.10 -5.90 -9.63
CA LEU A 70 1.18 -5.78 -8.93
C LEU A 70 1.97 -7.09 -8.96
N HIS A 71 1.32 -8.23 -8.69
CA HIS A 71 1.97 -9.54 -8.76
C HIS A 71 2.51 -9.85 -10.16
N GLN A 72 1.82 -9.42 -11.22
CA GLN A 72 2.29 -9.60 -12.60
C GLN A 72 3.39 -8.59 -13.00
N GLN A 73 3.28 -7.33 -12.57
CA GLN A 73 4.25 -6.29 -12.95
C GLN A 73 5.62 -6.46 -12.30
N PHE A 74 5.70 -7.06 -11.10
CA PHE A 74 6.97 -7.46 -10.51
C PHE A 74 7.70 -8.54 -11.33
N ARG A 75 6.97 -9.30 -12.16
CA ARG A 75 7.42 -10.43 -13.01
C ARG A 75 8.01 -11.61 -12.24
N PHE A 76 8.96 -11.36 -11.34
CA PHE A 76 9.48 -12.32 -10.38
C PHE A 76 8.67 -12.27 -9.08
N PRO A 77 8.63 -13.37 -8.30
CA PRO A 77 8.04 -13.34 -6.97
C PRO A 77 8.62 -12.17 -6.15
N PRO A 78 7.80 -11.24 -5.60
CA PRO A 78 8.28 -9.97 -5.03
C PRO A 78 9.21 -10.06 -3.82
N GLY A 79 9.36 -11.25 -3.22
CA GLY A 79 10.19 -11.47 -2.03
C GLY A 79 9.63 -10.79 -0.78
N GLY A 80 10.43 -10.76 0.29
CA GLY A 80 9.97 -10.32 1.61
C GLY A 80 9.53 -8.85 1.65
N VAL A 81 10.41 -7.93 1.26
CA VAL A 81 10.10 -6.48 1.33
C VAL A 81 9.03 -6.09 0.32
N GLY A 82 9.08 -6.63 -0.90
CA GLY A 82 8.09 -6.36 -1.93
C GLY A 82 6.69 -6.79 -1.52
N LEU A 83 6.53 -8.03 -1.02
CA LEU A 83 5.24 -8.51 -0.51
C LEU A 83 4.78 -7.74 0.74
N SER A 84 5.72 -7.31 1.60
CA SER A 84 5.40 -6.49 2.76
C SER A 84 4.77 -5.13 2.36
N ALA A 85 5.35 -4.45 1.36
CA ALA A 85 4.79 -3.20 0.83
C ALA A 85 3.44 -3.43 0.12
N ILE A 86 3.31 -4.50 -0.68
CA ILE A 86 2.05 -4.87 -1.34
C ILE A 86 0.95 -5.13 -0.30
N SER A 87 1.25 -5.82 0.80
CA SER A 87 0.29 -6.09 1.88
C SER A 87 -0.22 -4.81 2.54
N ALA A 88 0.67 -3.84 2.80
CA ALA A 88 0.26 -2.55 3.34
C ALA A 88 -0.67 -1.78 2.37
N ILE A 89 -0.43 -1.89 1.06
CA ILE A 89 -1.32 -1.28 0.06
C ILE A 89 -2.66 -2.00 0.04
N ASP A 90 -2.70 -3.34 0.07
CA ASP A 90 -3.95 -4.11 0.14
C ASP A 90 -4.84 -3.68 1.33
N HIS A 91 -4.25 -3.59 2.53
CA HIS A 91 -4.95 -3.09 3.71
C HIS A 91 -5.56 -1.70 3.48
N ALA A 92 -4.77 -0.78 2.90
CA ALA A 92 -5.22 0.58 2.64
C ALA A 92 -6.34 0.63 1.58
N LEU A 93 -6.32 -0.23 0.57
CA LEU A 93 -7.39 -0.31 -0.43
C LEU A 93 -8.69 -0.85 0.16
N TRP A 94 -8.63 -1.83 1.06
CA TRP A 94 -9.79 -2.30 1.82
C TRP A 94 -10.36 -1.21 2.73
N ASP A 95 -9.49 -0.49 3.46
CA ASP A 95 -9.89 0.62 4.31
C ASP A 95 -10.58 1.74 3.49
N ILE A 96 -10.03 2.10 2.32
CA ILE A 96 -10.67 3.05 1.38
C ILE A 96 -12.03 2.53 0.94
N SER A 97 -12.13 1.26 0.57
CA SER A 97 -13.36 0.67 0.03
C SER A 97 -14.47 0.60 1.08
N GLY A 98 -14.13 0.21 2.31
CA GLY A 98 -15.05 0.24 3.46
C GLY A 98 -15.55 1.65 3.74
N LYS A 99 -14.63 2.63 3.83
CA LYS A 99 -14.97 4.06 3.99
C LYS A 99 -15.85 4.60 2.87
N ALA A 100 -15.54 4.26 1.62
CA ALA A 100 -16.31 4.70 0.45
C ALA A 100 -17.73 4.08 0.42
N ALA A 101 -17.88 2.87 0.95
CA ALA A 101 -19.16 2.17 1.06
C ALA A 101 -19.93 2.49 2.36
N GLY A 102 -19.30 3.16 3.33
CA GLY A 102 -19.89 3.45 4.64
C GLY A 102 -20.06 2.20 5.51
N VAL A 103 -19.19 1.20 5.35
CA VAL A 103 -19.23 -0.07 6.08
C VAL A 103 -17.94 -0.30 6.89
N PRO A 104 -18.00 -1.07 7.99
CA PRO A 104 -16.82 -1.54 8.71
C PRO A 104 -15.91 -2.42 7.86
#